data_AF-A0A2I0PCU8-F1
#
_entry.id   AF-A0A2I0PCU8-F1
#
_cell.length_a   1.000
_cell.length_b   1.000
_cell.length_c   1.000
_cell.angle_alpha   90.00
_cell.angle_beta   90.00
_cell.angle_gamma   90.00
#
_symmetry.space_group_name_H-M   'P 1'
#
loop_
_entity.id
_entity.type
_entity.pdbx_description
1 polymer ?
#
loop_
_entity_poly.entity_id
_entity_poly.type
_entity_poly.pdbx_seq_one_letter_code
_entity_poly.pdbx_strand_id
1 'polypeptide(L)'
;MQDPETEKSCSPPSEEDSSDLITPSMPAGMSLESLIDLTGEIEHLNELVMLHLDKEGGFTSTAAYFSTVQPILDMLEGEIRVRYRAGMTKDELKRIIQEWIDEEICLLQ
;
A
#
# COMPACT_ATOMS: atom_id res chain seq x y z
N MET A 1 -55.32 33.07 29.74
CA MET A 1 -54.24 33.73 30.49
C MET A 1 -52.93 33.07 30.05
N GLN A 2 -51.96 33.90 29.66
CA GLN A 2 -50.50 33.67 29.50
C GLN A 2 -49.95 32.61 28.51
N ASP A 3 -49.43 33.10 27.39
CA ASP A 3 -48.10 32.75 26.81
C ASP A 3 -46.96 33.37 27.66
N PRO A 4 -45.63 33.17 27.42
CA PRO A 4 -44.84 32.23 26.57
C PRO A 4 -43.64 31.57 27.34
N GLU A 5 -42.79 30.75 26.69
CA GLU A 5 -41.32 30.95 26.62
C GLU A 5 -40.55 29.79 25.94
N THR A 6 -39.45 30.21 25.32
CA THR A 6 -38.57 29.56 24.34
C THR A 6 -37.29 29.08 25.00
N GLU A 7 -36.88 27.82 24.87
CA GLU A 7 -35.48 27.36 24.98
C GLU A 7 -35.29 26.16 24.03
N LYS A 8 -34.64 26.29 22.87
CA LYS A 8 -33.18 26.44 22.61
C LYS A 8 -32.37 25.19 22.99
N SER A 9 -31.85 24.52 21.95
CA SER A 9 -30.64 23.66 21.92
C SER A 9 -30.58 22.46 22.89
N CYS A 10 -30.07 21.28 22.53
CA CYS A 10 -29.08 20.93 21.54
C CYS A 10 -29.49 19.63 20.85
N SER A 11 -29.37 19.59 19.53
CA SER A 11 -29.02 18.32 18.86
C SER A 11 -27.69 17.86 19.45
N PRO A 12 -27.50 16.57 19.79
CA PRO A 12 -26.16 16.10 20.09
C PRO A 12 -25.30 16.32 18.84
N PRO A 13 -24.11 16.92 18.95
CA PRO A 13 -23.16 16.91 17.85
C PRO A 13 -22.83 15.44 17.57
N SER A 14 -22.91 15.05 16.29
CA SER A 14 -22.32 13.82 15.80
C SER A 14 -20.85 13.80 16.21
N GLU A 15 -20.50 13.01 17.22
CA GLU A 15 -19.12 12.61 17.47
C GLU A 15 -18.77 11.51 16.46
N GLU A 16 -18.68 11.90 15.18
CA GLU A 16 -17.78 11.24 14.24
C GLU A 16 -16.37 11.77 14.53
N ASP A 17 -15.82 11.39 15.69
CA ASP A 17 -14.37 11.43 15.94
C ASP A 17 -13.82 10.02 15.72
N SER A 18 -14.04 9.48 14.52
CA SER A 18 -12.98 8.70 13.93
C SER A 18 -12.09 9.71 13.25
N SER A 19 -11.00 10.06 13.92
CA SER A 19 -9.75 10.37 13.23
C SER A 19 -9.36 9.14 12.40
N ASP A 20 -10.13 8.88 11.34
CA ASP A 20 -9.61 8.25 10.16
C ASP A 20 -8.60 9.27 9.63
N LEU A 21 -7.37 9.12 10.12
CA LEU A 21 -6.22 9.28 9.26
C LEU A 21 -6.61 8.58 7.97
N ILE A 22 -7.11 9.35 7.00
CA ILE A 22 -7.36 8.88 5.65
C ILE A 22 -5.97 8.66 5.07
N THR A 23 -5.27 7.65 5.56
CA THR A 23 -4.33 6.90 4.75
C THR A 23 -5.12 6.60 3.50
N PRO A 24 -4.68 7.05 2.32
CA PRO A 24 -5.30 6.61 1.10
C PRO A 24 -5.18 5.08 1.11
N SER A 25 -6.26 4.42 1.50
CA SER A 25 -6.35 2.98 1.37
C SER A 25 -6.06 2.72 -0.11
N MET A 26 -5.25 1.71 -0.39
CA MET A 26 -5.17 1.13 -1.74
C MET A 26 -6.57 1.07 -2.36
N PRO A 27 -6.71 1.06 -3.71
CA PRO A 27 -8.02 0.95 -4.35
C PRO A 27 -8.84 -0.11 -3.60
N ALA A 28 -9.94 0.31 -2.96
CA ALA A 28 -10.54 -0.47 -1.89
C ALA A 28 -10.84 -1.90 -2.38
N GLY A 29 -10.14 -2.89 -1.81
CA GLY A 29 -10.29 -4.30 -2.16
C GLY A 29 -9.31 -4.88 -3.20
N MET A 30 -8.27 -4.16 -3.63
CA MET A 30 -7.21 -4.74 -4.47
C MET A 30 -6.04 -5.26 -3.63
N SER A 31 -5.62 -6.50 -3.90
CA SER A 31 -4.38 -7.07 -3.34
C SER A 31 -3.14 -6.52 -4.05
N LEU A 32 -1.98 -6.60 -3.40
CA LEU A 32 -0.69 -6.32 -4.03
C LEU A 32 -0.52 -7.11 -5.34
N GLU A 33 -0.85 -8.41 -5.32
CA GLU A 33 -0.83 -9.29 -6.50
C GLU A 33 -1.68 -8.72 -7.64
N SER A 34 -2.91 -8.29 -7.35
CA SER A 34 -3.80 -7.69 -8.36
C SER A 34 -3.21 -6.41 -8.97
N LEU A 35 -2.48 -5.63 -8.18
CA LEU A 35 -1.88 -4.37 -8.62
C LEU A 35 -0.64 -4.62 -9.48
N ILE A 36 0.19 -5.59 -9.12
CA ILE A 36 1.35 -6.02 -9.91
C ILE A 36 0.88 -6.60 -11.25
N ASP A 37 -0.15 -7.46 -11.23
CA ASP A 37 -0.74 -8.01 -12.46
C ASP A 37 -1.34 -6.91 -13.33
N LEU A 38 -2.02 -5.93 -12.71
CA LEU A 38 -2.60 -4.79 -13.42
C LEU A 38 -1.52 -3.96 -14.12
N THR A 39 -0.37 -3.72 -13.48
CA THR A 39 0.72 -2.90 -14.01
C THR A 39 1.66 -3.67 -14.94
N GLY A 40 1.66 -5.00 -14.86
CA GLY A 40 2.55 -5.87 -15.63
C GLY A 40 3.97 -5.93 -15.07
N GLU A 41 4.16 -5.63 -13.79
CA GLU A 41 5.49 -5.51 -13.15
C GLU A 41 5.98 -6.80 -12.49
N ILE A 42 5.35 -7.94 -12.80
CA ILE A 42 5.68 -9.22 -12.16
C ILE A 42 7.10 -9.71 -12.50
N GLU A 43 7.56 -9.46 -13.73
CA GLU A 43 8.92 -9.82 -14.16
C GLU A 43 9.97 -8.96 -13.46
N HIS A 44 9.66 -7.68 -13.26
CA HIS A 44 10.56 -6.73 -12.61
C HIS A 44 10.69 -7.01 -11.11
N LEU A 45 9.57 -7.32 -10.45
CA LEU A 45 9.59 -7.79 -9.07
C LEU A 45 10.36 -9.11 -8.93
N ASN A 46 10.22 -10.02 -9.90
CA ASN A 46 10.97 -11.28 -9.89
C ASN A 46 12.49 -11.05 -10.00
N GLU A 47 12.94 -10.06 -10.76
CA GLU A 47 14.36 -9.68 -10.81
C GLU A 47 14.88 -9.23 -9.43
N LEU A 48 14.15 -8.34 -8.76
CA LEU A 48 14.48 -7.90 -7.40
C LEU A 48 14.54 -9.07 -6.41
N VAL A 49 13.55 -9.96 -6.46
CA VAL A 49 13.52 -11.16 -5.62
C VAL A 49 14.73 -12.04 -5.87
N MET A 50 15.09 -12.27 -7.13
CA MET A 50 16.26 -13.09 -7.48
C MET A 50 17.56 -12.47 -6.94
N LEU A 51 17.72 -11.14 -7.03
CA LEU A 51 18.89 -10.46 -6.47
C LEU A 51 18.98 -10.58 -4.94
N HIS A 52 17.86 -10.46 -4.23
CA HIS A 52 17.83 -10.71 -2.79
C HIS A 52 18.20 -12.14 -2.43
N LEU A 53 17.69 -13.13 -3.17
CA LEU A 53 18.03 -14.53 -2.96
C LEU A 53 19.51 -14.80 -3.22
N ASP A 54 20.07 -14.25 -4.29
CA ASP A 54 21.50 -14.39 -4.61
C ASP A 54 22.38 -13.77 -3.54
N LYS A 55 22.00 -12.61 -2.99
CA LYS A 55 22.71 -11.92 -1.90
C LYS A 55 22.71 -12.73 -0.60
N GLU A 56 21.64 -13.45 -0.32
CA GLU A 56 21.51 -14.35 0.84
C GLU A 56 22.22 -15.71 0.63
N GLY A 57 22.88 -15.92 -0.52
CA GLY A 57 23.59 -17.16 -0.84
C GLY A 57 22.69 -18.24 -1.47
N GLY A 58 21.57 -17.83 -2.06
CA GLY A 58 20.55 -18.69 -2.65
C GLY A 58 19.50 -19.15 -1.64
N PHE A 59 18.55 -19.98 -2.09
CA PHE A 59 17.54 -20.59 -1.22
C PHE A 59 17.74 -22.11 -1.11
N THR A 60 17.65 -22.62 0.11
CA THR A 60 17.81 -24.04 0.42
C THR A 60 16.48 -24.73 0.72
N SER A 61 15.42 -23.96 0.95
CA SER A 61 14.07 -24.46 1.22
C SER A 61 13.00 -23.43 0.86
N THR A 62 11.76 -23.89 0.68
CA THR A 62 10.60 -23.02 0.46
C THR A 62 10.36 -22.06 1.64
N ALA A 63 10.65 -22.50 2.88
CA ALA A 63 10.53 -21.64 4.05
C ALA A 63 11.55 -20.49 4.03
N ALA A 64 12.79 -20.77 3.59
CA ALA A 64 13.81 -19.74 3.41
C ALA A 64 13.40 -18.75 2.31
N TYR A 65 12.88 -19.25 1.18
CA TYR A 65 12.34 -18.41 0.11
C TYR A 65 11.27 -17.44 0.64
N PHE A 66 10.24 -17.92 1.34
CA PHE A 66 9.20 -17.05 1.89
C PHE A 66 9.74 -16.07 2.94
N SER A 67 10.72 -16.48 3.75
CA SER A 67 11.34 -15.59 4.74
C SER A 67 12.11 -14.43 4.09
N THR A 68 12.63 -14.63 2.89
CA THR A 68 13.30 -13.57 2.10
C THR A 68 12.31 -12.74 1.27
N VAL A 69 11.30 -13.37 0.66
CA VAL A 69 10.38 -12.70 -0.27
C VAL A 69 9.27 -11.94 0.45
N GLN A 70 8.72 -12.47 1.54
CA GLN A 70 7.62 -11.83 2.26
C GLN A 70 7.95 -10.39 2.70
N PRO A 71 9.13 -10.11 3.29
CA PRO A 71 9.50 -8.74 3.63
C PRO A 71 9.54 -7.78 2.43
N ILE A 72 10.00 -8.27 1.26
CA ILE A 72 10.06 -7.45 0.03
C ILE A 72 8.65 -7.07 -0.42
N LEU A 73 7.71 -8.03 -0.41
CA LEU A 73 6.31 -7.80 -0.75
C LEU A 73 5.64 -6.84 0.23
N ASP A 74 5.88 -7.03 1.53
CA ASP A 74 5.32 -6.18 2.58
C ASP A 74 5.82 -4.74 2.45
N MET A 75 7.10 -4.54 2.11
CA MET A 75 7.67 -3.21 1.86
C MET A 75 7.06 -2.55 0.61
N LEU A 76 6.97 -3.28 -0.50
CA LEU A 76 6.34 -2.77 -1.73
C LEU A 76 4.88 -2.38 -1.48
N GLU A 77 4.12 -3.21 -0.76
CA GLU A 77 2.74 -2.89 -0.39
C GLU A 77 2.67 -1.64 0.49
N GLY A 78 3.57 -1.51 1.46
CA GLY A 78 3.72 -0.31 2.27
C GLY A 78 3.99 0.94 1.43
N GLU A 79 4.90 0.85 0.47
CA GLU A 79 5.27 1.97 -0.39
C GLU A 79 4.08 2.41 -1.27
N ILE A 80 3.39 1.45 -1.89
CA ILE A 80 2.20 1.75 -2.69
C ILE A 80 1.14 2.40 -1.80
N ARG A 81 0.89 1.91 -0.57
CA ARG A 81 -0.07 2.54 0.36
C ARG A 81 0.31 3.98 0.71
N VAL A 82 1.59 4.28 0.84
CA VAL A 82 2.08 5.64 1.16
C VAL A 82 1.92 6.58 -0.03
N ARG A 83 2.26 6.13 -1.24
CA ARG A 83 2.27 6.97 -2.46
C ARG A 83 0.93 7.00 -3.20
N TYR A 84 0.08 6.01 -3.03
CA TYR A 84 -1.19 5.90 -3.74
C TYR A 84 -2.11 7.09 -3.45
N ARG A 85 -2.82 7.56 -4.47
CA ARG A 85 -3.82 8.63 -4.37
C ARG A 85 -5.08 8.22 -5.12
N ALA A 86 -6.23 8.58 -4.56
CA ALA A 86 -7.52 8.33 -5.22
C ALA A 86 -7.54 9.03 -6.59
N GLY A 87 -7.98 8.30 -7.63
CA GLY A 87 -8.00 8.80 -9.01
C GLY A 87 -6.68 8.63 -9.77
N MET A 88 -5.66 8.03 -9.17
CA MET A 88 -4.41 7.69 -9.84
C MET A 88 -4.66 6.70 -10.99
N THR A 89 -4.01 6.96 -12.12
CA THR A 89 -4.06 6.12 -13.31
C THR A 89 -3.20 4.87 -13.14
N LYS A 90 -3.45 3.86 -13.98
CA LYS A 90 -2.62 2.66 -14.06
C LYS A 90 -1.14 2.99 -14.31
N ASP A 91 -0.85 3.97 -15.17
CA ASP A 91 0.52 4.31 -15.54
C ASP A 91 1.27 5.02 -14.40
N GLU A 92 0.57 5.82 -13.59
CA GLU A 92 1.15 6.43 -12.39
C GLU A 92 1.42 5.38 -11.31
N LEU A 93 0.50 4.43 -11.10
CA LEU A 93 0.73 3.30 -10.20
C LEU A 93 1.89 2.44 -10.68
N LYS A 94 1.98 2.19 -11.99
CA LYS A 94 3.11 1.47 -12.60
C LYS A 94 4.44 2.16 -12.31
N ARG A 95 4.52 3.48 -12.48
CA ARG A 95 5.73 4.25 -12.16
C ARG A 95 6.13 4.13 -10.70
N ILE A 96 5.19 4.18 -9.76
CA ILE A 96 5.49 4.01 -8.33
C ILE A 96 6.15 2.65 -8.07
N ILE A 97 5.59 1.58 -8.64
CA ILE A 97 6.12 0.23 -8.49
C ILE A 97 7.51 0.14 -9.14
N GLN A 98 7.65 0.63 -10.37
CA GLN A 98 8.93 0.62 -11.11
C GLN A 98 10.03 1.38 -10.38
N GLU A 99 9.77 2.62 -9.98
CA GLU A 99 10.75 3.47 -9.29
C GLU A 99 11.23 2.82 -8.00
N TRP A 100 10.31 2.22 -7.23
CA TRP A 100 10.69 1.52 -6.01
C TRP A 100 11.54 0.27 -6.30
N ILE A 101 11.15 -0.55 -7.28
CA ILE A 101 11.92 -1.76 -7.64
C ILE A 101 13.31 -1.35 -8.15
N ASP A 102 13.40 -0.36 -9.03
CA ASP A 102 14.67 0.15 -9.57
C ASP A 102 15.60 0.66 -8.46
N GLU A 103 15.05 1.40 -7.49
CA GLU A 103 15.78 1.89 -6.31
C GLU A 103 16.33 0.72 -5.48
N GLU A 104 15.51 -0.29 -5.18
CA GLU A 104 15.94 -1.46 -4.42
C GLU A 104 16.99 -2.29 -5.18
N ILE A 105 16.82 -2.49 -6.49
CA ILE A 105 17.82 -3.17 -7.34
C ILE A 105 19.15 -2.41 -7.31
N CYS A 106 19.13 -1.08 -7.43
CA CYS A 106 20.34 -0.26 -7.38
C CYS A 106 21.08 -0.36 -6.04
N LEU A 107 20.36 -0.58 -4.93
CA LEU A 107 20.97 -0.78 -3.60
C LEU A 107 21.56 -2.18 -3.40
N LEU A 108 21.20 -3.14 -4.24
CA LEU A 108 21.64 -4.54 -4.15
C LEU A 108 22.85 -4.87 -5.04
N GLN A 109 23.14 -4.05 -6.06
CA GLN A 109 24.28 -4.16 -6.97
C GLN A 109 25.52 -3.41 -6.44
#